data_AF-A0AAU9CH23-F1
#
_entry.id   AF-A0AAU9CH23-F1
#
_cell.length_a   1.000
_cell.length_b   1.000
_cell.length_c   1.000
_cell.angle_alpha   90.00
_cell.angle_beta   90.00
_cell.angle_gamma   90.00
#
_symmetry.space_group_name_H-M   'P 1'
#
loop_
_entity.id
_entity.type
_entity.pdbx_description
1 polymer ?
#
loop_
_entity_poly.entity_id
_entity_poly.type
_entity_poly.pdbx_seq_one_letter_code
_entity_poly.pdbx_strand_id
1 'polypeptide(L)' 'MKILIFGASGSGTTTLGKEIAKRAKFTHLDADDYYWKPTNPPSEFHRKKSGIRFKIQC' A
#
# COMPACT_ATOMS: atom_id res chain seq x y z
N MET A 1 -14.02 -19.74 3.20
CA MET A 1 -12.90 -19.37 4.08
C MET A 1 -12.36 -18.01 3.65
N LYS A 2 -11.89 -17.15 4.56
CA LYS A 2 -11.30 -15.83 4.27
C LYS A 2 -9.98 -15.69 5.03
N ILE A 3 -8.98 -15.05 4.43
CA ILE A 3 -7.66 -14.82 5.03
C ILE A 3 -7.40 -13.31 4.99
N LEU A 4 -7.13 -12.72 6.16
CA LEU A 4 -6.72 -11.32 6.26
C LEU A 4 -5.19 -11.26 6.40
N ILE A 5 -4.54 -10.52 5.51
CA ILE A 5 -3.09 -10.30 5.51
C ILE A 5 -2.86 -8.84 5.90
N PHE A 6 -2.08 -8.62 6.96
CA PHE A 6 -1.72 -7.28 7.46
C PHE A 6 -0.24 -7.24 7.86
N GLY A 7 0.35 -6.05 7.87
CA GLY A 7 1.76 -5.86 8.15
C GLY A 7 2.16 -4.38 8.07
N ALA A 8 3.42 -4.09 8.41
CA ALA A 8 3.98 -2.74 8.26
C ALA A 8 4.06 -2.35 6.77
N SER A 9 4.08 -1.05 6.47
CA SER A 9 4.28 -0.57 5.11
C SER A 9 5.59 -1.10 4.52
N GLY A 10 5.55 -1.63 3.30
CA GLY A 10 6.70 -2.26 2.65
C GLY A 10 7.03 -3.68 3.11
N SER A 11 6.25 -4.31 4.01
CA SER A 11 6.50 -5.69 4.44
C SER A 11 6.12 -6.77 3.41
N GLY A 12 5.63 -6.37 2.23
CA GLY A 12 5.30 -7.28 1.14
C GLY A 12 3.96 -8.02 1.29
N THR A 13 2.99 -7.46 2.01
CA THR A 13 1.63 -8.04 2.16
C THR A 13 0.97 -8.33 0.81
N THR A 14 1.04 -7.39 -0.14
CA THR A 14 0.52 -7.56 -1.51
C THR A 14 1.23 -8.70 -2.26
N THR A 15 2.55 -8.84 -2.10
CA THR A 15 3.32 -9.90 -2.74
C THR A 15 2.94 -11.26 -2.19
N LEU A 16 2.88 -11.38 -0.86
CA LEU A 16 2.48 -12.61 -0.17
C LEU A 16 1.05 -13.03 -0.55
N GLY A 17 0.11 -12.08 -0.54
CA GLY A 17 -1.28 -12.35 -0.89
C GLY A 17 -1.46 -12.86 -2.32
N LYS A 18 -0.73 -12.29 -3.29
CA LYS A 18 -0.72 -12.78 -4.68
C LYS A 18 -0.19 -14.21 -4.81
N GLU A 19 0.87 -14.56 -4.07
CA GLU A 19 1.42 -15.92 -4.11
C GLU A 19 0.50 -16.95 -3.44
N ILE A 20 -0.14 -16.59 -2.33
CA ILE A 20 -1.16 -17.44 -1.70
C ILE A 20 -2.34 -17.66 -2.65
N ALA A 21 -2.83 -16.58 -3.29
CA ALA A 21 -3.91 -16.63 -4.26
C ALA A 21 -3.61 -17.61 -5.41
N LYS A 22 -2.41 -17.54 -5.99
CA LYS A 22 -1.97 -18.47 -7.04
C LYS A 22 -1.96 -19.93 -6.59
N ARG A 23 -1.41 -20.21 -5.40
CA ARG A 23 -1.22 -21.59 -4.90
C ARG A 23 -2.52 -22.23 -4.42
N ALA A 24 -3.36 -21.45 -3.73
CA ALA A 24 -4.59 -21.94 -3.12
C ALA A 24 -5.84 -21.74 -3.99
N LYS A 25 -5.69 -21.15 -5.19
CA LYS A 25 -6.79 -20.73 -6.08
C LYS A 25 -7.76 -19.75 -5.40
N PHE A 26 -7.21 -18.82 -4.62
CA PHE A 26 -7.98 -17.76 -3.98
C PHE A 26 -7.96 -16.50 -4.84
N THR A 27 -8.96 -15.63 -4.66
CA THR A 27 -8.91 -14.27 -5.19
C THR A 27 -8.16 -13.37 -4.21
N HIS A 28 -7.12 -12.68 -4.70
CA HIS A 28 -6.44 -11.64 -3.92
C HIS A 28 -7.19 -10.32 -4.07
N LEU A 29 -7.54 -9.70 -2.94
CA LEU A 29 -8.17 -8.38 -2.88
C LEU A 29 -7.27 -7.47 -2.04
N ASP A 30 -6.73 -6.42 -2.64
CA ASP A 30 -5.89 -5.44 -1.94
C ASP A 30 -6.76 -4.26 -1.48
N ALA A 31 -6.59 -3.81 -0.24
CA ALA A 31 -7.42 -2.73 0.32
C ALA A 31 -7.19 -1.42 -0.46
N ASP A 32 -5.96 -1.17 -0.91
CA ASP A 32 -5.59 0.04 -1.62
C ASP A 32 -6.38 0.21 -2.93
N ASP A 33 -6.76 -0.90 -3.58
CA ASP A 33 -7.54 -0.91 -4.82
C ASP A 33 -9.01 -0.48 -4.62
N TYR A 34 -9.56 -0.60 -3.41
CA TYR A 34 -10.99 -0.38 -3.14
C TYR A 34 -11.30 0.91 -2.37
N TYR A 35 -10.43 1.30 -1.45
CA TYR A 35 -10.71 2.45 -0.57
C TYR A 35 -10.32 3.79 -1.22
N TRP A 36 -9.35 3.78 -2.15
CA TRP A 36 -8.87 5.01 -2.79
C TRP A 36 -9.66 5.25 -4.09
N LYS A 37 -10.41 6.35 -4.14
CA LYS A 37 -11.03 6.81 -5.38
C LYS A 37 -9.93 7.33 -6.32
N PRO A 38 -9.92 6.92 -7.61
CA PRO A 38 -9.06 7.55 -8.59
C PRO A 38 -9.44 9.02 -8.70
N THR A 39 -8.49 9.89 -8.42
CA THR A 39 -8.61 11.35 -8.50
C THR A 39 -7.84 11.86 -9.72
N ASN A 40 -8.21 13.01 -10.27
CA ASN A 40 -7.45 13.67 -11.34
C ASN A 40 -7.11 15.12 -10.91
N PRO A 41 -5.83 15.46 -10.68
CA PRO A 41 -4.65 14.59 -10.77
C PRO A 41 -4.70 13.45 -9.74
N PRO A 42 -4.06 12.29 -10.01
CA PRO A 42 -3.94 11.19 -9.05
C PRO A 42 -3.41 11.77 -7.76
N SER A 43 -4.04 11.48 -6.61
CA SER A 43 -3.79 12.12 -5.31
C SER A 43 -2.32 12.43 -5.06
N GLU A 44 -1.87 13.54 -5.65
CA GLU A 44 -0.62 14.17 -5.38
C GLU A 44 -0.91 14.79 -4.03
N PHE A 45 -0.43 14.14 -2.99
CA PHE A 45 0.10 14.94 -1.90
C PHE A 45 1.17 15.82 -2.53
N HIS A 46 0.73 16.99 -3.04
CA HIS A 46 1.54 18.16 -3.25
C HIS A 46 2.19 18.42 -1.90
N ARG A 47 3.31 17.76 -1.65
CA ARG A 47 4.29 18.24 -0.69
C ARG A 47 4.78 19.54 -1.31
N LYS A 48 4.08 20.65 -1.02
CA LYS A 48 4.72 21.96 -1.06
C LYS A 48 6.01 21.76 -0.28
N LYS A 49 7.15 21.72 -0.96
CA LYS A 49 8.45 21.76 -0.30
C LYS A 49 8.61 23.19 0.24
N SER A 50 7.85 23.55 1.28
CA SER A 50 8.30 24.59 2.19
C SER A 50 9.47 23.98 2.93
N GLY A 51 10.68 24.40 2.56
CA GLY A 51 11.92 23.81 3.02
C GLY A 51 11.99 23.74 4.54
N ILE A 52 11.82 22.54 5.09
CA ILE A 52 12.22 22.21 6.44
C ILE A 52 13.26 21.13 6.30
N ARG A 53 14.53 21.52 6.44
CA ARG A 53 15.66 20.61 6.63
C ARG A 53 15.41 19.85 7.94
N PHE A 54 14.98 18.60 7.86
CA PHE A 54 15.11 17.69 9.00
C PHE A 54 16.59 17.36 9.16
N LYS A 55 17.24 18.07 10.07
CA LYS A 55 18.59 17.73 10.53
C LYS A 55 18.44 16.54 11.46
N ILE A 56 18.57 15.32 10.93
CA ILE A 56 18.81 14.14 11.75
C ILE A 56 20.26 14.29 12.22
N GLN A 57 20.42 14.67 13.47
CA GLN A 57 21.72 14.64 14.12
C GLN A 57 21.85 13.26 14.77
N CYS A 58 22.86 12.50 14.35
CA CYS A 58 23.34 11.32 15.08
C CYS A 58 23.63 11.68 16.54
#